data_AF-A0A0U0SGB3-F1
#
_entry.id   AF-A0A0U0SGB3-F1
#
_cell.length_a   1.000
_cell.length_b   1.000
_cell.length_c   1.000
_cell.angle_alpha   90.00
_cell.angle_beta   90.00
_cell.angle_gamma   90.00
#
_symmetry.space_group_name_H-M   'P 1'
#
loop_
_entity.id
_entity.type
_entity.pdbx_description
1 polymer ?
#
loop_
_entity_poly.entity_id
_entity_poly.type
_entity_poly.pdbx_seq_one_letter_code
_entity_poly.pdbx_strand_id
1 'polypeptide(L)'
;MSGGTPPFDLPTVVIDRIPVELHASTTIGPVSLPIFGFGGAPGFGNDTTAPSSGFFNTGGGGGSGFSNSGSGMSGVLNAISDPLLGSASGFANFGTQLSGILNRGAGISGVYNTGTLGLVTSAFVSGFMNVGQQLSGLLFAGTGP
;
A
#
# COMPACT_ATOMS: atom_id res chain seq x y z
N MET A 1 -42.58 -85.55 -39.36
CA MET A 1 -42.26 -84.41 -40.22
C MET A 1 -41.03 -83.74 -39.63
N SER A 2 -39.89 -83.84 -40.31
CA SER A 2 -38.61 -83.24 -39.91
C SER A 2 -38.62 -81.79 -40.37
N GLY A 3 -38.46 -80.85 -39.44
CA GLY A 3 -38.57 -79.42 -39.73
C GLY A 3 -37.77 -78.54 -38.77
N GLY A 4 -36.71 -79.06 -38.16
CA GLY A 4 -35.76 -78.24 -37.41
C GLY A 4 -34.73 -77.66 -38.38
N THR A 5 -34.59 -76.33 -38.42
CA THR A 5 -33.50 -75.68 -39.14
C THR A 5 -32.15 -76.19 -38.62
N PRO A 6 -31.19 -76.53 -39.50
CA PRO A 6 -29.88 -77.03 -39.06
C PRO A 6 -29.15 -75.96 -38.23
N PRO A 7 -28.26 -76.37 -37.30
CA PRO A 7 -27.44 -75.44 -36.55
C PRO A 7 -26.57 -74.63 -37.51
N PHE A 8 -26.49 -73.32 -37.29
CA PHE A 8 -25.58 -72.45 -38.01
C PHE A 8 -24.67 -71.76 -37.00
N ASP A 9 -23.38 -71.70 -37.33
CA ASP A 9 -22.40 -71.02 -36.51
C ASP A 9 -22.39 -69.53 -36.85
N LEU A 10 -22.35 -68.71 -35.80
CA LEU A 10 -22.15 -67.28 -35.94
C LEU A 10 -20.64 -66.99 -36.01
N PRO A 11 -20.17 -66.20 -36.99
CA PRO A 11 -18.77 -65.80 -37.03
C PRO A 11 -18.44 -64.94 -35.82
N THR A 12 -17.21 -65.08 -35.31
CA THR A 12 -16.71 -64.20 -34.24
C THR A 12 -16.56 -62.77 -34.79
N VAL A 13 -17.28 -61.83 -34.20
CA VAL A 13 -17.14 -60.40 -34.51
C VAL A 13 -16.05 -59.82 -33.60
N VAL A 14 -14.94 -59.38 -34.21
CA VAL A 14 -13.90 -58.60 -33.51
C VAL A 14 -14.16 -57.14 -33.78
N ILE A 15 -14.44 -56.36 -32.74
CA ILE A 15 -14.48 -54.90 -32.82
C ILE A 15 -13.05 -54.42 -32.54
N ASP A 16 -12.45 -53.76 -33.53
CA ASP A 16 -11.13 -53.15 -33.38
C ASP A 16 -11.18 -51.98 -32.35
N ARG A 17 -10.03 -51.50 -31.91
CA ARG A 17 -9.96 -50.38 -30.96
C ARG A 17 -10.70 -49.18 -31.53
N ILE A 18 -11.69 -48.69 -30.80
CA ILE A 18 -12.30 -47.38 -31.07
C ILE A 18 -11.28 -46.33 -30.60
N PRO A 19 -10.70 -45.52 -31.50
CA PRO A 19 -9.80 -44.45 -31.07
C PRO A 19 -10.60 -43.43 -30.24
N VAL A 20 -10.18 -43.25 -28.99
CA VAL A 20 -10.67 -42.15 -28.15
C VAL A 20 -9.79 -40.95 -28.44
N GLU A 21 -10.26 -40.06 -29.30
CA GLU A 21 -9.66 -38.73 -29.44
C GLU A 21 -10.11 -37.86 -28.27
N LEU A 22 -9.21 -37.68 -27.30
CA LEU A 22 -9.39 -36.69 -26.26
C LEU A 22 -9.04 -35.31 -26.83
N HIS A 23 -10.04 -34.61 -27.35
CA HIS A 23 -9.92 -33.17 -27.60
C HIS A 23 -9.96 -32.43 -26.27
N ALA A 24 -8.81 -32.35 -25.61
CA ALA A 24 -8.59 -31.39 -24.54
C ALA A 24 -8.41 -30.00 -25.17
N SER A 25 -9.52 -29.34 -25.53
CA SER A 25 -9.47 -27.90 -25.69
C SER A 25 -9.24 -27.32 -24.30
N THR A 26 -7.99 -26.96 -24.00
CA THR A 26 -7.74 -25.99 -22.95
C THR A 26 -8.34 -24.68 -23.44
N THR A 27 -9.64 -24.48 -23.22
CA THR A 27 -10.09 -23.13 -22.94
C THR A 27 -9.36 -22.80 -21.66
N ILE A 28 -8.22 -22.12 -21.78
CA ILE A 28 -7.63 -21.46 -20.64
C ILE A 28 -8.73 -20.49 -20.23
N GLY A 29 -9.55 -20.91 -19.25
CA GLY A 29 -10.49 -20.04 -18.57
C GLY A 29 -9.70 -18.79 -18.18
N PRO A 30 -10.34 -17.63 -18.22
CA PRO A 30 -9.71 -16.32 -18.39
C PRO A 30 -8.24 -16.33 -17.95
N VAL A 31 -7.32 -16.31 -18.93
CA VAL A 31 -5.90 -16.11 -18.66
C VAL A 31 -5.83 -14.79 -17.90
N SER A 32 -5.66 -14.87 -16.58
CA SER A 32 -5.30 -13.71 -15.79
C SER A 32 -3.85 -13.41 -16.16
N LEU A 33 -3.66 -12.66 -17.24
CA LEU A 33 -2.43 -11.89 -17.44
C LEU A 33 -2.40 -10.92 -16.26
N PRO A 34 -1.50 -11.06 -15.28
CA PRO A 34 -1.39 -10.07 -14.23
C PRO A 34 -0.83 -8.80 -14.88
N ILE A 35 -1.72 -7.94 -15.37
CA ILE A 35 -1.40 -6.58 -15.76
C ILE A 35 -1.12 -5.87 -14.43
N PHE A 36 0.13 -5.95 -13.98
CA PHE A 36 0.58 -5.64 -12.62
C PHE A 36 0.03 -6.58 -11.54
N GLY A 37 0.94 -7.06 -10.67
CA GLY A 37 0.57 -7.91 -9.56
C GLY A 37 -0.32 -7.16 -8.56
N PHE A 38 -1.64 -7.30 -8.70
CA PHE A 38 -2.60 -7.03 -7.62
C PHE A 38 -2.56 -8.17 -6.60
N GLY A 39 -1.35 -8.54 -6.17
CA GLY A 39 -1.14 -9.62 -5.21
C GLY A 39 -1.62 -9.17 -3.85
N GLY A 40 -2.91 -9.39 -3.55
CA GLY A 40 -3.49 -9.61 -2.21
C GLY A 40 -3.28 -8.57 -1.10
N ALA A 41 -2.42 -7.59 -1.28
CA ALA A 41 -2.21 -6.49 -0.35
C ALA A 41 -3.32 -5.45 -0.56
N PRO A 42 -3.87 -4.85 0.51
CA PRO A 42 -4.84 -3.78 0.38
C PRO A 42 -4.28 -2.63 -0.50
N GLY A 43 -5.16 -1.94 -1.24
CA GLY A 43 -4.78 -0.78 -2.07
C GLY A 43 -4.06 -1.09 -3.38
N PHE A 44 -3.58 -0.03 -4.05
CA PHE A 44 -2.95 -0.07 -5.36
C PHE A 44 -1.58 0.63 -5.33
N GLY A 45 -0.53 -0.08 -5.75
CA GLY A 45 0.81 0.48 -5.80
C GLY A 45 1.39 0.87 -4.43
N ASN A 46 0.92 0.26 -3.34
CA ASN A 46 1.52 0.43 -2.01
C ASN A 46 2.79 -0.42 -1.90
N ASP A 47 3.86 0.16 -1.37
CA ASP A 47 5.15 -0.47 -1.09
C ASP A 47 5.46 -0.36 0.41
N THR A 48 4.74 -1.13 1.23
CA THR A 48 4.77 -1.03 2.69
C THR A 48 5.01 -2.37 3.39
N THR A 49 5.69 -2.38 4.55
CA THR A 49 6.01 -3.63 5.27
C THR A 49 4.79 -4.28 5.94
N ALA A 50 3.84 -3.49 6.43
CA ALA A 50 2.53 -3.95 6.89
C ALA A 50 1.44 -3.60 5.86
N PRO A 51 0.31 -4.34 5.79
CA PRO A 51 -0.78 -4.04 4.86
C PRO A 51 -1.27 -2.59 4.99
N SER A 52 -1.31 -1.86 3.88
CA SER A 52 -1.82 -0.48 3.79
C SER A 52 -2.86 -0.40 2.69
N SER A 53 -3.89 0.42 2.80
CA SER A 53 -4.93 0.60 1.75
C SER A 53 -4.80 1.96 1.04
N GLY A 54 -5.52 2.19 -0.06
CA GLY A 54 -5.36 3.42 -0.88
C GLY A 54 -4.29 3.28 -1.96
N PHE A 55 -3.62 4.36 -2.34
CA PHE A 55 -2.74 4.43 -3.50
C PHE A 55 -1.33 4.93 -3.14
N PHE A 56 -0.30 4.26 -3.66
CA PHE A 56 1.09 4.74 -3.63
C PHE A 56 1.68 5.04 -2.24
N ASN A 57 1.23 4.35 -1.18
CA ASN A 57 1.82 4.48 0.16
C ASN A 57 3.15 3.72 0.26
N THR A 58 4.09 4.18 1.08
CA THR A 58 5.45 3.60 1.24
C THR A 58 5.85 3.50 2.73
N GLY A 59 6.76 2.60 3.12
CA GLY A 59 7.33 2.55 4.48
C GLY A 59 6.76 1.46 5.40
N GLY A 60 6.71 1.70 6.71
CA GLY A 60 6.31 0.70 7.72
C GLY A 60 4.90 0.11 7.52
N GLY A 61 4.01 0.85 6.86
CA GLY A 61 2.66 0.39 6.53
C GLY A 61 1.68 0.38 7.70
N GLY A 62 0.52 -0.25 7.50
CA GLY A 62 -0.60 -0.16 8.44
C GLY A 62 -1.42 1.12 8.29
N GLY A 63 -1.36 1.75 7.11
CA GLY A 63 -1.93 3.06 6.81
C GLY A 63 -2.98 3.05 5.68
N SER A 64 -3.55 4.21 5.36
CA SER A 64 -4.52 4.33 4.25
C SER A 64 -4.57 5.70 3.59
N GLY A 65 -4.58 5.78 2.26
CA GLY A 65 -4.75 7.07 1.55
C GLY A 65 -3.86 7.19 0.34
N PHE A 66 -3.43 8.41 -0.01
CA PHE A 66 -2.67 8.69 -1.23
C PHE A 66 -1.25 9.17 -0.90
N SER A 67 -0.24 8.42 -1.32
CA SER A 67 1.15 8.86 -1.27
C SER A 67 1.66 9.20 0.14
N ASN A 68 1.36 8.36 1.14
CA ASN A 68 1.96 8.49 2.48
C ASN A 68 3.31 7.73 2.55
N SER A 69 4.25 8.16 3.40
CA SER A 69 5.58 7.54 3.58
C SER A 69 5.96 7.35 5.05
N GLY A 70 6.05 6.11 5.54
CA GLY A 70 6.24 5.79 6.96
C GLY A 70 5.32 4.68 7.48
N SER A 71 5.18 4.55 8.79
CA SER A 71 4.28 3.55 9.41
C SER A 71 3.02 4.20 9.98
N GLY A 72 1.87 3.54 9.80
CA GLY A 72 0.63 3.87 10.49
C GLY A 72 0.00 5.22 10.13
N MET A 73 0.26 5.78 8.94
CA MET A 73 -0.36 7.06 8.54
C MET A 73 -1.50 6.87 7.55
N SER A 74 -2.45 7.79 7.62
CA SER A 74 -3.55 7.87 6.67
C SER A 74 -3.77 9.30 6.18
N GLY A 75 -4.22 9.47 4.93
CA GLY A 75 -4.45 10.77 4.31
C GLY A 75 -3.66 10.96 3.02
N VAL A 76 -3.26 12.20 2.71
CA VAL A 76 -2.52 12.53 1.49
C VAL A 76 -1.17 13.14 1.83
N LEU A 77 -0.11 12.66 1.18
CA LEU A 77 1.23 13.26 1.23
C LEU A 77 1.81 13.37 2.65
N ASN A 78 1.47 12.45 3.55
CA ASN A 78 2.10 12.42 4.88
C ASN A 78 3.45 11.71 4.80
N ALA A 79 4.47 12.22 5.49
CA ALA A 79 5.76 11.54 5.60
C ALA A 79 6.25 11.49 7.05
N ILE A 80 6.78 10.35 7.49
CA ILE A 80 7.46 10.12 8.77
C ILE A 80 8.80 9.45 8.47
N SER A 81 9.89 10.05 8.95
CA SER A 81 11.26 9.62 8.69
C SER A 81 11.83 8.63 9.72
N ASP A 82 11.30 8.61 10.96
CA ASP A 82 11.69 7.65 12.00
C ASP A 82 10.48 7.27 12.86
N PRO A 83 10.06 6.00 12.92
CA PRO A 83 8.99 5.56 13.82
C PRO A 83 9.28 5.79 15.31
N LEU A 84 10.55 5.96 15.70
CA LEU A 84 11.03 6.15 17.08
C LEU A 84 11.44 7.60 17.41
N LEU A 85 11.80 8.43 16.41
CA LEU A 85 12.20 9.86 16.60
C LEU A 85 11.44 10.88 15.73
N GLY A 86 10.58 10.44 14.82
CA GLY A 86 10.38 10.96 13.46
C GLY A 86 10.25 12.46 13.20
N SER A 87 10.96 12.87 12.14
CA SER A 87 10.72 14.05 11.30
C SER A 87 9.49 13.83 10.43
N ALA A 88 8.58 14.80 10.40
CA ALA A 88 7.34 14.73 9.63
C ALA A 88 7.14 15.91 8.69
N SER A 89 6.61 15.64 7.49
CA SER A 89 6.33 16.64 6.46
C SER A 89 5.08 16.41 5.63
N GLY A 90 4.47 17.49 5.14
CA GLY A 90 3.16 17.46 4.50
C GLY A 90 2.26 18.63 4.94
N PHE A 91 0.93 18.46 4.82
CA PHE A 91 0.01 19.52 5.22
C PHE A 91 -0.04 19.71 6.75
N ALA A 92 0.02 18.62 7.53
CA ALA A 92 -0.14 18.66 8.99
C ALA A 92 0.86 17.71 9.68
N ASN A 93 1.93 18.27 10.23
CA ASN A 93 3.09 17.53 10.73
C ASN A 93 3.23 17.69 12.25
N PHE A 94 3.64 16.63 12.94
CA PHE A 94 3.83 16.59 14.39
C PHE A 94 5.02 15.70 14.76
N GLY A 95 5.79 16.08 15.79
CA GLY A 95 7.01 15.37 16.20
C GLY A 95 8.22 16.29 16.36
N THR A 96 9.43 15.78 16.16
CA THR A 96 10.61 16.63 16.07
C THR A 96 11.00 16.80 14.61
N GLN A 97 11.79 17.82 14.24
CA GLN A 97 12.31 18.00 12.88
C GLN A 97 11.19 18.12 11.82
N LEU A 98 10.25 19.05 12.02
CA LEU A 98 9.02 19.14 11.22
C LEU A 98 9.11 20.15 10.08
N SER A 99 8.44 19.88 8.97
CA SER A 99 8.28 20.88 7.92
C SER A 99 7.05 20.76 7.04
N GLY A 100 6.42 21.88 6.67
CA GLY A 100 5.20 21.87 5.86
C GLY A 100 4.26 23.03 6.13
N ILE A 101 2.96 22.85 5.90
CA ILE A 101 2.00 23.96 6.02
C ILE A 101 1.60 24.17 7.48
N LEU A 102 1.17 23.11 8.19
CA LEU A 102 0.84 23.15 9.62
C LEU A 102 1.80 22.22 10.36
N ASN A 103 2.65 22.76 11.24
CA ASN A 103 3.67 21.98 11.94
C ASN A 103 3.57 22.22 13.46
N ARG A 104 3.65 21.17 14.28
CA ARG A 104 3.61 21.30 15.75
C ARG A 104 4.61 20.36 16.44
N GLY A 105 5.60 20.91 17.17
CA GLY A 105 6.66 20.09 17.76
C GLY A 105 7.96 20.85 18.05
N ALA A 106 9.11 20.23 17.82
CA ALA A 106 10.44 20.84 18.02
C ALA A 106 11.29 20.77 16.76
N GLY A 107 12.19 21.72 16.51
CA GLY A 107 12.99 21.74 15.28
C GLY A 107 12.13 21.92 14.04
N ILE A 108 11.27 22.94 14.02
CA ILE A 108 10.24 23.12 12.99
C ILE A 108 10.68 24.15 11.94
N SER A 109 10.33 23.93 10.67
CA SER A 109 10.42 24.94 9.59
C SER A 109 9.18 24.91 8.68
N GLY A 110 8.45 26.02 8.47
CA GLY A 110 7.27 25.97 7.59
C GLY A 110 6.36 27.18 7.60
N VAL A 111 5.09 27.01 7.20
CA VAL A 111 4.16 28.15 7.11
C VAL A 111 3.56 28.49 8.46
N TYR A 112 2.84 27.57 9.10
CA TYR A 112 2.26 27.72 10.42
C TYR A 112 2.95 26.76 11.38
N ASN A 113 3.77 27.28 12.28
CA ASN A 113 4.61 26.47 13.16
C ASN A 113 4.27 26.74 14.61
N THR A 114 4.00 25.69 15.38
CA THR A 114 3.76 25.78 16.83
C THR A 114 4.81 24.95 17.57
N GLY A 115 5.77 25.63 18.19
CA GLY A 115 6.79 25.01 19.03
C GLY A 115 6.22 24.45 20.33
N THR A 116 6.62 23.24 20.69
CA THR A 116 6.37 22.66 22.01
C THR A 116 7.60 22.85 22.90
N LEU A 117 7.40 23.34 24.13
CA LEU A 117 8.50 23.62 25.07
C LEU A 117 9.32 22.35 25.32
N GLY A 118 10.65 22.45 25.23
CA GLY A 118 11.60 21.35 25.07
C GLY A 118 11.64 20.30 26.19
N LEU A 119 10.65 19.42 26.24
CA LEU A 119 10.65 18.27 27.15
C LEU A 119 11.69 17.19 26.75
N VAL A 120 12.19 17.22 25.51
CA VAL A 120 13.13 16.20 25.00
C VAL A 120 14.29 16.80 24.17
N THR A 121 14.07 17.90 23.43
CA THR A 121 15.11 18.59 22.62
C THR A 121 14.85 20.10 22.53
N SER A 122 15.89 20.90 22.26
CA SER A 122 15.74 22.34 22.00
C SER A 122 14.87 22.59 20.75
N ALA A 123 13.79 23.36 20.90
CA ALA A 123 12.82 23.59 19.83
C ALA A 123 13.15 24.86 19.03
N PHE A 124 14.09 24.77 18.09
CA PHE A 124 14.26 25.84 17.09
C PHE A 124 13.04 25.83 16.16
N VAL A 125 12.34 26.95 16.04
CA VAL A 125 11.15 27.06 15.18
C VAL A 125 11.34 28.21 14.22
N SER A 126 11.18 27.92 12.92
CA SER A 126 11.37 28.93 11.89
C SER A 126 10.28 28.93 10.82
N GLY A 127 10.04 30.09 10.20
CA GLY A 127 9.05 30.18 9.12
C GLY A 127 8.18 31.43 9.14
N PHE A 128 6.99 31.35 8.51
CA PHE A 128 6.16 32.52 8.27
C PHE A 128 5.30 32.91 9.47
N MET A 129 4.59 31.97 10.10
CA MET A 129 3.71 32.19 11.26
C MET A 129 4.09 31.23 12.39
N ASN A 130 5.01 31.67 13.25
CA ASN A 130 5.58 30.86 14.33
C ASN A 130 4.97 31.21 15.69
N VAL A 131 4.71 30.22 16.54
CA VAL A 131 4.32 30.43 17.94
C VAL A 131 5.16 29.50 18.82
N GLY A 132 5.83 30.00 19.86
CA GLY A 132 6.71 29.17 20.69
C GLY A 132 7.91 29.90 21.31
N GLN A 133 9.09 29.27 21.30
CA GLN A 133 10.34 29.82 21.85
C GLN A 133 11.48 29.51 20.86
N GLN A 134 12.60 30.23 20.94
CA GLN A 134 13.72 30.10 19.98
C GLN A 134 13.22 30.28 18.53
N LEU A 135 12.37 31.30 18.34
CA LEU A 135 11.68 31.58 17.08
C LEU A 135 12.52 32.41 16.13
N SER A 136 12.54 32.06 14.84
CA SER A 136 13.15 32.88 13.79
C SER A 136 12.22 32.95 12.58
N GLY A 137 11.89 34.13 12.07
CA GLY A 137 11.00 34.22 10.91
C GLY A 137 10.21 35.52 10.81
N LEU A 138 9.23 35.55 9.91
CA LEU A 138 8.57 36.79 9.52
C LEU A 138 7.50 37.25 10.52
N LEU A 139 6.58 36.36 10.90
CA LEU A 139 5.55 36.63 11.89
C LEU A 139 5.70 35.59 13.00
N PHE A 140 5.89 36.06 14.24
CA PHE A 140 6.00 35.16 15.37
C PHE A 140 5.44 35.72 16.67
N ALA A 141 4.92 34.84 17.53
CA ALA A 141 4.47 35.14 18.88
C ALA A 141 5.18 34.24 19.90
N GLY A 142 6.04 34.83 20.74
CA GLY A 142 6.89 34.08 21.68
C GLY A 142 8.27 34.70 21.83
N THR A 143 9.25 33.92 22.32
CA THR A 143 10.63 34.40 22.45
C THR A 143 11.44 34.10 21.20
N GLY A 144 12.05 35.13 20.64
CA GLY A 144 13.04 35.00 19.57
C GLY A 144 14.39 34.51 20.10
N PRO A 145 15.43 34.42 19.26
CA PRO A 145 16.81 34.22 19.72
C PRO A 145 17.23 35.28 20.75
#